data_AF-A0A1H4S1S2-F1
#
_entry.id   AF-A0A1H4S1S2-F1
#
_cell.length_a   1.000
_cell.length_b   1.000
_cell.length_c   1.000
_cell.angle_alpha   90.00
_cell.angle_beta   90.00
_cell.angle_gamma   90.00
#
_symmetry.space_group_name_H-M   'P 1'
#
loop_
_entity.id
_entity.type
_entity.pdbx_description
1 polymer ?
#
loop_
_entity_poly.entity_id
_entity_poly.type
_entity_poly.pdbx_seq_one_letter_code
_entity_poly.pdbx_strand_id
1 'polypeptide(L)'
;MPRHLDVTFGPDAHNRLDEAAEPGREGALAALESFYYAFNQRDLDAFRRVWTTDPLAQLNNPLGGILRGGEAITEALAAYQRAIRG
;
A
#
# COMPACT_ATOMS: atom_id res chain seq x y z
N MET A 1 23.66 -8.40 -9.87
CA MET A 1 23.53 -7.65 -8.60
C MET A 1 22.17 -6.99 -8.58
N PRO A 2 21.27 -7.30 -7.62
CA PRO A 2 20.02 -6.58 -7.52
C PRO A 2 20.34 -5.13 -7.17
N ARG A 3 19.96 -4.20 -8.05
CA ARG A 3 20.03 -2.77 -7.76
C ARG A 3 19.07 -2.53 -6.59
N HIS A 4 19.63 -2.22 -5.43
CA HIS A 4 18.81 -1.76 -4.31
C HIS A 4 18.25 -0.39 -4.67
N LEU A 5 17.03 -0.14 -4.21
CA LEU A 5 16.44 1.18 -4.27
C LEU A 5 17.07 1.99 -3.14
N ASP A 6 17.73 3.11 -3.48
CA ASP A 6 18.24 4.06 -2.49
C ASP A 6 17.13 4.98 -1.93
N VAL A 7 15.86 4.68 -2.27
CA VAL A 7 14.69 5.45 -1.84
C VAL A 7 14.02 4.78 -0.65
N THR A 8 13.72 5.59 0.37
CA THR A 8 12.97 5.20 1.56
C THR A 8 11.68 6.00 1.60
N PHE A 9 10.55 5.34 1.88
CA PHE A 9 9.25 5.99 1.98
C PHE A 9 8.84 6.11 3.45
N GLY A 10 9.10 7.29 4.02
CA GLY A 10 8.76 7.65 5.39
C GLY A 10 7.43 8.42 5.50
N PRO A 11 7.22 9.15 6.60
CA PRO A 11 6.05 10.01 6.79
C PRO A 11 5.80 11.02 5.66
N ASP A 12 6.86 11.42 4.95
CA ASP A 12 6.82 12.38 3.85
C ASP A 12 6.54 11.75 2.46
N ALA A 13 6.12 10.47 2.42
CA ALA A 13 5.71 9.84 1.17
C ALA A 13 4.53 10.59 0.52
N HIS A 14 4.46 10.60 -0.81
CA HIS A 14 3.42 11.32 -1.55
C HIS A 14 2.36 10.38 -2.14
N ASN A 15 1.14 10.90 -2.30
CA ASN A 15 0.11 10.22 -3.09
C ASN A 15 0.42 10.40 -4.58
N ARG A 16 0.83 9.31 -5.23
CA ARG A 16 1.22 9.26 -6.64
C ARG A 16 0.36 8.25 -7.42
N LEU A 17 -0.88 8.06 -6.97
CA LEU A 17 -1.80 7.06 -7.54
C LEU A 17 -2.04 7.25 -9.04
N ASP A 18 -2.03 8.49 -9.53
CA ASP A 18 -2.26 8.77 -10.94
C ASP A 18 -1.08 8.30 -11.81
N GLU A 19 0.14 8.37 -11.28
CA GLU A 19 1.36 7.88 -11.94
C GLU A 19 1.56 6.37 -11.78
N ALA A 20 0.89 5.75 -10.82
CA ALA A 20 0.98 4.31 -10.57
C ALA A 20 0.46 3.45 -11.74
N ALA A 21 -0.33 4.04 -12.64
CA ALA A 21 -0.80 3.40 -13.86
C ALA A 21 0.27 3.32 -14.97
N GLU A 22 1.36 4.08 -14.85
CA GLU A 22 2.41 4.11 -15.86
C GLU A 22 3.17 2.78 -15.93
N PRO A 23 3.38 2.21 -17.12
CA PRO A 23 4.10 0.95 -17.25
C PRO A 23 5.59 1.12 -16.88
N GLY A 24 6.14 0.09 -16.24
CA GLY A 24 7.58 0.01 -15.96
C GLY A 24 7.96 0.52 -14.57
N ARG A 25 9.23 0.92 -14.44
CA ARG A 25 9.85 1.17 -13.13
C ARG A 25 9.21 2.34 -12.38
N GLU A 26 8.93 3.44 -13.08
CA GLU A 26 8.45 4.66 -12.43
C GLU A 26 7.03 4.49 -11.89
N GLY A 27 6.12 3.84 -12.63
CA GLY A 27 4.79 3.53 -12.09
C GLY A 27 4.83 2.52 -10.93
N ALA A 28 5.74 1.54 -10.99
CA ALA A 28 5.95 0.63 -9.86
C ALA A 28 6.46 1.36 -8.59
N LEU A 29 7.34 2.36 -8.75
CA LEU A 29 7.80 3.21 -7.65
C LEU A 29 6.68 4.12 -7.14
N ALA A 30 5.88 4.71 -8.04
CA ALA A 30 4.73 5.53 -7.67
C ALA A 30 3.68 4.71 -6.89
N ALA A 31 3.42 3.46 -7.28
CA ALA A 31 2.55 2.55 -6.55
C ALA A 31 3.08 2.24 -5.15
N LEU A 32 4.39 1.98 -5.02
CA LEU A 32 5.04 1.71 -3.74
C LEU A 32 5.04 2.94 -2.82
N GLU A 33 5.35 4.13 -3.35
CA GLU A 33 5.29 5.37 -2.58
C GLU A 33 3.87 5.67 -2.10
N SER A 34 2.87 5.50 -2.99
CA SER A 34 1.45 5.69 -2.68
C SER A 34 0.96 4.72 -1.61
N PHE A 35 1.46 3.47 -1.60
CA PHE A 35 1.20 2.51 -0.53
C PHE A 35 1.63 3.06 0.84
N TYR A 36 2.88 3.54 0.93
CA TYR A 36 3.42 4.08 2.17
C TYR A 36 2.75 5.39 2.58
N TYR A 37 2.44 6.28 1.63
CA TYR A 37 1.61 7.45 1.88
C TYR A 37 0.28 7.05 2.54
N ALA A 38 -0.48 6.16 1.89
CA ALA A 38 -1.81 5.79 2.36
C ALA A 38 -1.76 5.09 3.74
N PHE A 39 -0.75 4.25 3.96
CA PHE A 39 -0.52 3.60 5.24
C PHE A 39 -0.15 4.60 6.34
N ASN A 40 0.84 5.47 6.11
CA ASN A 40 1.35 6.42 7.10
C ASN A 40 0.30 7.47 7.47
N GLN A 41 -0.43 7.98 6.48
CA GLN A 41 -1.46 8.99 6.66
C GLN A 41 -2.82 8.42 7.08
N ARG A 42 -2.92 7.08 7.18
CA ARG A 42 -4.14 6.36 7.52
C ARG A 42 -5.30 6.66 6.55
N ASP A 43 -4.98 6.92 5.29
CA ASP A 43 -5.93 7.25 4.23
C ASP A 43 -6.47 5.95 3.60
N LEU A 44 -7.64 5.50 4.07
CA LEU A 44 -8.26 4.25 3.61
C LEU A 44 -8.70 4.31 2.15
N ASP A 45 -9.08 5.48 1.64
CA ASP A 45 -9.52 5.63 0.25
C ASP A 45 -8.33 5.50 -0.70
N ALA A 46 -7.22 6.14 -0.39
CA ALA A 46 -5.97 5.95 -1.12
C ALA A 46 -5.48 4.50 -1.00
N PHE A 47 -5.53 3.91 0.20
CA PHE A 47 -5.05 2.55 0.42
C PHE A 47 -5.82 1.53 -0.42
N ARG A 48 -7.15 1.67 -0.49
CA ARG A 48 -8.01 0.82 -1.33
C ARG A 48 -7.65 0.93 -2.81
N ARG A 49 -7.29 2.13 -3.29
CA ARG A 49 -6.92 2.38 -4.70
C ARG A 49 -5.54 1.87 -5.09
N VAL A 50 -4.61 1.75 -4.13
CA VAL A 50 -3.28 1.17 -4.37
C VAL A 50 -3.38 -0.32 -4.68
N TRP A 51 -4.32 -1.02 -4.06
CA TRP A 51 -4.49 -2.46 -4.26
C TRP A 51 -5.29 -2.77 -5.51
N THR A 52 -4.80 -3.77 -6.27
CA THR A 52 -5.61 -4.40 -7.32
C THR A 52 -6.77 -5.18 -6.72
N THR A 53 -7.86 -5.28 -7.48
CA THR A 53 -9.01 -6.14 -7.17
C THR A 53 -8.79 -7.60 -7.59
N ASP A 54 -7.62 -7.94 -8.14
CA ASP A 54 -7.29 -9.30 -8.54
C ASP A 54 -7.27 -10.26 -7.33
N PRO A 55 -7.96 -11.42 -7.38
CA PRO A 55 -7.98 -12.40 -6.29
C PRO A 55 -6.61 -12.97 -5.90
N LEU A 56 -5.60 -12.87 -6.77
CA LEU A 56 -4.24 -13.31 -6.51
C LEU A 56 -3.41 -12.29 -5.74
N ALA A 57 -3.88 -11.05 -5.59
CA ALA A 57 -3.23 -10.09 -4.71
C ALA A 57 -3.23 -10.63 -3.28
N GLN A 58 -2.07 -10.58 -2.63
CA GLN A 58 -1.91 -11.07 -1.28
C GLN A 58 -0.92 -10.22 -0.51
N LEU A 59 -1.26 -9.95 0.75
CA LEU A 59 -0.38 -9.28 1.69
C LEU A 59 -0.12 -10.21 2.85
N ASN A 60 1.14 -10.56 3.07
CA ASN A 60 1.56 -11.25 4.29
C ASN A 60 1.94 -10.20 5.33
N ASN A 61 1.01 -9.92 6.24
CA ASN A 61 1.19 -8.93 7.30
C ASN A 61 1.56 -9.65 8.61
N PRO A 62 2.65 -9.29 9.31
CA PRO A 62 3.02 -9.88 10.59
C PRO A 62 1.92 -9.90 11.66
N LEU A 63 1.00 -8.93 11.61
CA LEU A 63 -0.10 -8.81 12.57
C LEU A 63 -1.37 -9.55 12.15
N GLY A 64 -1.56 -9.77 10.85
CA GLY A 64 -2.81 -10.28 10.28
C GLY A 64 -2.68 -11.63 9.56
N GLY A 65 -1.46 -12.17 9.44
CA GLY A 65 -1.18 -13.31 8.58
C GLY A 65 -1.35 -12.96 7.10
N ILE A 66 -1.74 -13.95 6.29
CA ILE A 66 -1.92 -13.79 4.85
C ILE A 66 -3.35 -13.29 4.56
N LEU A 67 -3.45 -12.11 3.99
CA LEU A 67 -4.67 -11.50 3.48
C LEU A 67 -4.71 -11.66 1.95
N ARG A 68 -5.89 -11.94 1.39
CA ARG A 68 -6.08 -12.18 -0.06
C ARG A 68 -7.12 -11.22 -0.63
N GLY A 69 -6.79 -10.60 -1.75
CA GLY A 69 -7.58 -9.57 -2.41
C GLY A 69 -7.46 -8.19 -1.75
N GLY A 70 -7.55 -7.13 -2.56
CA GLY A 70 -7.44 -5.74 -2.09
C GLY A 70 -8.49 -5.33 -1.05
N GLU A 71 -9.69 -5.92 -1.09
CA GLU A 71 -10.74 -5.67 -0.09
C GLU A 71 -10.34 -6.14 1.31
N ALA A 72 -9.97 -7.42 1.46
CA ALA A 72 -9.56 -7.97 2.75
C ALA A 72 -8.32 -7.25 3.33
N ILE A 73 -7.42 -6.81 2.45
CA ILE A 73 -6.24 -6.04 2.83
C ILE A 73 -6.64 -4.66 3.38
N THR A 74 -7.57 -3.97 2.72
CA THR A 74 -8.06 -2.66 3.15
C THR A 74 -8.86 -2.76 4.46
N GLU A 75 -9.71 -3.77 4.60
CA GLU A 75 -10.46 -4.02 5.83
C GLU A 75 -9.55 -4.27 7.03
N ALA A 76 -8.47 -5.02 6.84
CA ALA A 76 -7.48 -5.27 7.88
C ALA A 76 -6.82 -3.96 8.38
N LEU A 77 -6.46 -3.06 7.46
CA LEU A 77 -5.92 -1.74 7.86
C LEU A 77 -6.98 -0.92 8.60
N ALA A 78 -8.22 -0.91 8.13
CA ALA A 78 -9.32 -0.21 8.81
C ALA A 78 -9.56 -0.74 10.23
N ALA A 79 -9.48 -2.06 10.42
CA ALA A 79 -9.57 -2.70 11.74
C ALA A 79 -8.41 -2.29 12.66
N TYR A 80 -7.18 -2.30 12.13
CA TYR A 80 -6.00 -1.85 12.88
C TYR A 80 -6.13 -0.39 13.34
N GLN A 81 -6.56 0.51 12.45
CA GLN A 81 -6.76 1.92 12.79
C GLN A 81 -7.81 2.15 13.87
N ARG A 82 -8.87 1.31 13.92
CA ARG A 82 -9.86 1.35 15.01
C ARG A 82 -9.26 0.88 16.33
N ALA A 83 -8.48 -0.20 16.32
CA ALA A 83 -7.89 -0.78 17.52
C ALA A 83 -6.90 0.17 18.21
N ILE A 84 -6.15 0.98 17.46
CA ILE A 84 -5.17 1.93 18.01
C ILE A 84 -5.76 3.30 18.40
N ARG A 85 -7.05 3.53 18.14
CA ARG A 85 -7.78 4.75 18.56
C ARG A 85 -8.54 4.59 19.87
N GLY A 86 -8.68 3.37 20.39
CA GLY A 86 -9.25 3.07 21.71
C GLY A 86 -8.17 3.01 22.78
#